data_AF-A0A2V1E300-F1
#
_entry.id   AF-A0A2V1E300-F1
#
_cell.length_a   1.000
_cell.length_b   1.000
_cell.length_c   1.000
_cell.angle_alpha   90.00
_cell.angle_beta   90.00
_cell.angle_gamma   90.00
#
_symmetry.space_group_name_H-M   'P 1'
#
loop_
_entity.id
_entity.type
_entity.pdbx_description
1 polymer ?
#
loop_
_entity_poly.entity_id
_entity_poly.type
_entity_poly.pdbx_seq_one_letter_code
_entity_poly.pdbx_strand_id
1 'polypeptide(L)'
;MLHTSVLIITAFTSLASAHTAAWAKGMFCRNGANPSANHDEPNTNLAVNPLFNLAKEDWWFQHDRGCDLAPPPPGEFLTLPANGNFTVELAHNRAFTTLSYGGKKVSNWPDGEEHPDEWNSWEGPGSECKLGSGALHTYNESNAAGTAWAISYQSDIKKVTMENLVVFSVLKHTPWKRLATYGVPNLPKCPEGGCTCAWLWVPENCGQSNMYMQPFKCNVTNVSSTVPVAKAQPPKFCADDKSKCVKGAKQMIAYYQATGNNMFDIPRPATPGYNEKCGWTDGPQCDIFEQSGATAS
;
A
#
# COMPACT_ATOMS: atom_id res chain seq x y z
N MET A 1 12.36 41.23 -44.59
CA MET A 1 11.69 39.98 -44.16
C MET A 1 12.30 39.59 -42.82
N LEU A 2 11.56 39.77 -41.72
CA LEU A 2 12.02 39.40 -40.37
C LEU A 2 11.68 37.91 -40.16
N HIS A 3 12.70 37.06 -40.02
CA HIS A 3 12.51 35.67 -39.62
C HIS A 3 12.42 35.58 -38.10
N THR A 4 11.21 35.39 -37.59
CA THR A 4 10.95 35.06 -36.18
C THR A 4 11.28 33.58 -35.97
N SER A 5 12.41 33.29 -35.35
CA SER A 5 12.74 31.92 -34.93
C SER A 5 11.99 31.61 -33.63
N VAL A 6 10.96 30.78 -33.73
CA VAL A 6 10.23 30.25 -32.57
C VAL A 6 11.05 29.10 -32.00
N LEU A 7 11.67 29.33 -30.84
CA LEU A 7 12.34 28.29 -30.06
C LEU A 7 11.26 27.50 -29.31
N ILE A 8 10.92 26.31 -29.79
CA ILE A 8 10.04 25.38 -29.06
C ILE A 8 10.88 24.70 -27.99
N ILE A 9 10.75 25.16 -26.74
CA ILE A 9 11.29 24.47 -25.57
C ILE A 9 10.34 23.33 -25.24
N THR A 10 10.68 22.12 -25.68
CA THR A 10 10.05 20.89 -25.19
C THR A 10 10.54 20.62 -23.77
N ALA A 11 9.75 21.01 -22.78
CA ALA A 11 9.95 20.58 -21.40
C ALA A 11 9.69 19.06 -21.32
N PHE A 12 10.75 18.26 -21.31
CA PHE A 12 10.67 16.86 -20.92
C PHE A 12 10.41 16.81 -19.40
N THR A 13 9.15 16.73 -19.01
CA THR A 13 8.81 16.37 -17.64
C THR A 13 9.20 14.91 -17.44
N SER A 14 10.27 14.66 -16.67
CA SER A 14 10.60 13.31 -16.26
C SER A 14 9.48 12.82 -15.35
N LEU A 15 8.63 11.93 -15.86
CA LEU A 15 7.60 11.28 -15.06
C LEU A 15 8.31 10.31 -14.11
N ALA A 16 8.52 10.72 -12.86
CA ALA A 16 8.96 9.80 -11.82
C ALA A 16 7.86 8.76 -11.61
N SER A 17 8.17 7.49 -11.88
CA SER A 17 7.37 6.33 -11.52
C SER A 17 8.01 5.72 -10.28
N ALA A 18 7.29 5.66 -9.16
CA ALA A 18 7.80 4.90 -8.04
C ALA A 18 7.61 3.42 -8.22
N HIS A 19 8.44 2.71 -7.45
CA HIS A 19 8.53 1.28 -7.49
C HIS A 19 8.78 0.84 -6.06
N THR A 20 7.74 0.71 -5.24
CA THR A 20 7.86 0.19 -3.86
C THR A 20 6.73 -0.80 -3.57
N ALA A 21 7.07 -1.90 -2.92
CA ALA A 21 6.11 -2.83 -2.34
C ALA A 21 6.55 -3.27 -0.94
N ALA A 22 5.62 -3.78 -0.15
CA ALA A 22 5.95 -4.55 1.04
C ALA A 22 6.37 -5.97 0.66
N TRP A 23 7.42 -6.46 1.31
CA TRP A 23 7.99 -7.78 1.17
C TRP A 23 7.97 -8.47 2.53
N ALA A 24 7.25 -9.59 2.61
CA ALA A 24 7.16 -10.42 3.79
C ALA A 24 6.69 -11.83 3.42
N LYS A 25 6.73 -12.76 4.39
CA LYS A 25 6.10 -14.08 4.23
C LYS A 25 4.62 -13.95 3.92
N GLY A 26 4.09 -14.87 3.12
CA GLY A 26 2.69 -14.84 2.68
C GLY A 26 2.44 -13.92 1.48
N MET A 27 3.42 -13.16 1.00
CA MET A 27 3.31 -12.31 -0.19
C MET A 27 3.01 -13.14 -1.44
N PHE A 28 1.97 -12.77 -2.17
CA PHE A 28 1.76 -13.23 -3.54
C PHE A 28 2.78 -12.58 -4.47
N CYS A 29 3.13 -13.21 -5.59
CA CYS A 29 4.06 -12.62 -6.56
C CYS A 29 5.48 -12.38 -6.01
N ARG A 30 5.82 -13.00 -4.86
CA ARG A 30 7.14 -12.87 -4.23
C ARG A 30 8.25 -13.20 -5.22
N ASN A 31 8.03 -14.19 -6.07
CA ASN A 31 9.00 -14.68 -7.04
C ASN A 31 8.54 -14.31 -8.48
N GLY A 32 7.90 -13.15 -8.66
CA GLY A 32 7.30 -12.77 -9.94
C GLY A 32 5.94 -13.45 -10.18
N ALA A 33 5.44 -13.38 -11.42
CA ALA A 33 4.11 -13.89 -11.80
C ALA A 33 4.02 -15.41 -11.94
N ASN A 34 5.12 -16.14 -11.75
CA ASN A 34 5.13 -17.58 -11.94
C ASN A 34 4.44 -18.28 -10.74
N PRO A 35 3.36 -19.06 -10.96
CA PRO A 35 2.62 -19.71 -9.89
C PRO A 35 3.30 -20.94 -9.30
N SER A 36 4.41 -21.39 -9.89
CA SER A 36 5.14 -22.57 -9.42
C SER A 36 5.79 -22.31 -8.07
N ALA A 37 5.48 -23.14 -7.07
CA ALA A 37 6.09 -23.08 -5.74
C ALA A 37 7.62 -23.31 -5.76
N ASN A 38 8.15 -23.90 -6.83
CA ASN A 38 9.58 -24.15 -7.02
C ASN A 38 10.30 -23.06 -7.83
N HIS A 39 9.56 -22.07 -8.34
CA HIS A 39 10.16 -20.95 -9.04
C HIS A 39 10.73 -19.96 -8.04
N ASP A 40 11.95 -19.48 -8.29
CA ASP A 40 12.59 -18.45 -7.49
C ASP A 40 13.15 -17.36 -8.39
N GLU A 41 12.71 -16.12 -8.18
CA GLU A 41 13.18 -14.94 -8.89
C GLU A 41 13.74 -13.93 -7.88
N PRO A 42 15.00 -14.10 -7.43
CA PRO A 42 15.58 -13.32 -6.34
C PRO A 42 15.79 -11.83 -6.65
N ASN A 43 15.70 -11.43 -7.92
CA ASN A 43 15.90 -10.04 -8.40
C ASN A 43 14.64 -9.43 -9.03
N THR A 44 13.46 -9.97 -8.71
CA THR A 44 12.20 -9.49 -9.30
C THR A 44 11.82 -8.11 -8.77
N ASN A 45 11.29 -7.27 -9.65
CA ASN A 45 10.68 -5.98 -9.36
C ASN A 45 9.23 -5.93 -9.91
N LEU A 46 8.59 -7.08 -10.12
CA LEU A 46 7.27 -7.10 -10.74
C LEU A 46 6.19 -6.46 -9.84
N ALA A 47 6.20 -6.83 -8.56
CA ALA A 47 5.24 -6.43 -7.54
C ALA A 47 5.28 -4.94 -7.20
N VAL A 48 6.39 -4.27 -7.52
CA VAL A 48 6.60 -2.86 -7.13
C VAL A 48 6.03 -1.87 -8.14
N ASN A 49 5.61 -2.32 -9.33
CA ASN A 49 5.11 -1.43 -10.37
C ASN A 49 3.77 -0.76 -9.97
N PRO A 50 3.56 0.52 -10.33
CA PRO A 50 2.33 1.23 -10.01
C PRO A 50 1.11 0.64 -10.72
N LEU A 51 -0.07 0.96 -10.19
CA LEU A 51 -1.37 0.74 -10.81
C LEU A 51 -1.92 2.10 -11.25
N PHE A 52 -2.12 2.28 -12.55
CA PHE A 52 -2.60 3.53 -13.13
C PHE A 52 -3.43 3.28 -14.38
N ASN A 53 -4.61 3.90 -14.46
CA ASN A 53 -5.49 3.87 -15.62
C ASN A 53 -5.82 2.45 -16.11
N LEU A 54 -6.00 1.52 -15.16
CA LEU A 54 -6.36 0.12 -15.43
C LEU A 54 -7.85 -0.11 -15.19
N ALA A 55 -8.43 -1.13 -15.84
CA ALA A 55 -9.77 -1.59 -15.45
C ALA A 55 -9.71 -2.27 -14.07
N LYS A 56 -10.84 -2.33 -13.36
CA LYS A 56 -10.93 -2.97 -12.05
C LYS A 56 -10.40 -4.39 -12.03
N GLU A 57 -10.74 -5.14 -13.06
CA GLU A 57 -10.37 -6.54 -13.22
C GLU A 57 -8.86 -6.70 -13.39
N ASP A 58 -8.15 -5.65 -13.85
CA ASP A 58 -6.71 -5.64 -14.05
C ASP A 58 -5.95 -5.14 -12.82
N TRP A 59 -6.39 -4.05 -12.18
CA TRP A 59 -5.66 -3.53 -11.01
C TRP A 59 -5.94 -4.30 -9.72
N TRP A 60 -7.09 -4.98 -9.61
CA TRP A 60 -7.44 -5.73 -8.42
C TRP A 60 -6.42 -6.83 -8.18
N PHE A 61 -5.69 -6.74 -7.06
CA PHE A 61 -4.61 -7.65 -6.70
C PHE A 61 -3.49 -7.77 -7.75
N GLN A 62 -3.28 -6.72 -8.55
CA GLN A 62 -2.29 -6.69 -9.64
C GLN A 62 -2.48 -7.84 -10.65
N HIS A 63 -3.73 -8.06 -11.07
CA HIS A 63 -4.07 -9.08 -12.06
C HIS A 63 -3.46 -8.81 -13.45
N ASP A 64 -3.26 -7.53 -13.81
CA ASP A 64 -2.61 -7.07 -15.05
C ASP A 64 -1.27 -7.76 -15.32
N ARG A 65 -0.59 -8.15 -14.24
CA ARG A 65 0.71 -8.85 -14.26
C ARG A 65 0.68 -10.21 -13.57
N GLY A 66 -0.50 -10.77 -13.32
CA GLY A 66 -0.71 -12.14 -12.84
C GLY A 66 -0.31 -12.40 -11.39
N CYS A 67 -0.18 -11.37 -10.56
CA CYS A 67 0.27 -11.55 -9.17
C CYS A 67 -0.75 -12.26 -8.29
N ASP A 68 -2.05 -12.08 -8.53
CA ASP A 68 -3.13 -12.81 -7.83
C ASP A 68 -3.15 -14.31 -8.14
N LEU A 69 -2.50 -14.71 -9.24
CA LEU A 69 -2.34 -16.10 -9.67
C LEU A 69 -1.08 -16.77 -9.11
N ALA A 70 -0.16 -15.99 -8.51
CA ALA A 70 1.12 -16.47 -7.97
C ALA A 70 1.11 -16.47 -6.43
N PRO A 71 0.51 -17.49 -5.77
CA PRO A 71 0.41 -17.52 -4.32
C PRO A 71 1.78 -17.68 -3.64
N PRO A 72 1.89 -17.33 -2.34
CA PRO A 72 3.07 -17.69 -1.55
C PRO A 72 3.24 -19.22 -1.46
N PRO A 73 4.43 -19.72 -1.07
CA PRO A 73 4.63 -21.13 -0.80
C PRO A 73 3.61 -21.69 0.21
N PRO A 74 3.24 -22.97 0.10
CA PRO A 74 2.29 -23.60 1.02
C PRO A 74 2.70 -23.42 2.49
N GLY A 75 1.75 -22.98 3.32
CA GLY A 75 1.97 -22.79 4.76
C GLY A 75 2.64 -21.47 5.15
N GLU A 76 3.06 -20.64 4.18
CA GLU A 76 3.55 -19.30 4.49
C GLU A 76 2.42 -18.29 4.65
N PHE A 77 2.42 -17.61 5.81
CA PHE A 77 1.48 -16.53 6.14
C PHE A 77 2.24 -15.34 6.72
N LEU A 78 1.75 -14.14 6.43
CA LEU A 78 2.05 -12.97 7.22
C LEU A 78 1.39 -13.13 8.60
N THR A 79 2.17 -13.05 9.66
CA THR A 79 1.66 -13.23 11.03
C THR A 79 1.24 -11.89 11.61
N LEU A 80 -0.02 -11.78 12.02
CA LEU A 80 -0.62 -10.58 12.61
C LEU A 80 -0.93 -10.84 14.09
N PRO A 81 -0.08 -10.44 15.04
CA PRO A 81 -0.38 -10.59 16.46
C PRO A 81 -1.43 -9.56 16.88
N ALA A 82 -2.65 -10.00 17.26
CA ALA A 82 -3.70 -9.10 17.73
C ALA A 82 -3.23 -8.27 18.94
N ASN A 83 -3.51 -6.97 18.94
CA ASN A 83 -3.00 -5.97 19.90
C ASN A 83 -1.46 -5.87 19.96
N GLY A 84 -0.75 -6.42 18.98
CA GLY A 84 0.70 -6.34 18.85
C GLY A 84 1.11 -5.57 17.60
N ASN A 85 2.35 -5.81 17.17
CA ASN A 85 2.93 -5.20 15.98
C ASN A 85 3.52 -6.27 15.05
N PHE A 86 3.61 -5.97 13.76
CA PHE A 86 4.38 -6.77 12.79
C PHE A 86 5.24 -5.85 11.93
N THR A 87 6.40 -6.36 11.50
CA THR A 87 7.36 -5.63 10.67
C THR A 87 7.47 -6.28 9.30
N VAL A 88 7.50 -5.46 8.25
CA VAL A 88 7.73 -5.87 6.87
C VAL A 88 8.88 -5.08 6.25
N GLU A 89 9.36 -5.52 5.09
CA GLU A 89 10.39 -4.81 4.34
C GLU A 89 9.76 -4.06 3.15
N LEU A 90 9.79 -2.74 3.14
CA LEU A 90 9.46 -1.91 1.98
C LEU A 90 10.69 -1.82 1.08
N ALA A 91 10.60 -2.28 -0.17
CA ALA A 91 11.74 -2.27 -1.09
C ALA A 91 11.34 -2.10 -2.55
N HIS A 92 12.27 -1.57 -3.35
CA HIS A 92 12.11 -1.37 -4.79
C HIS A 92 12.37 -2.62 -5.63
N ASN A 93 13.00 -3.63 -5.02
CA ASN A 93 13.26 -4.91 -5.64
C ASN A 93 13.38 -5.94 -4.53
N ARG A 94 12.97 -7.19 -4.79
CA ARG A 94 13.17 -8.29 -3.84
C ARG A 94 14.63 -8.44 -3.42
N ALA A 95 15.57 -8.15 -4.32
CA ALA A 95 17.00 -8.23 -4.07
C ALA A 95 17.43 -7.47 -2.82
N PHE A 96 16.75 -6.36 -2.50
CA PHE A 96 17.08 -5.48 -1.37
C PHE A 96 16.31 -5.85 -0.09
N THR A 97 15.91 -7.12 0.02
CA THR A 97 15.19 -7.65 1.19
C THR A 97 15.88 -8.88 1.75
N THR A 98 15.51 -9.28 2.97
CA THR A 98 16.01 -10.53 3.57
C THR A 98 15.45 -11.79 2.89
N LEU A 99 14.44 -11.65 2.02
CA LEU A 99 13.83 -12.73 1.25
C LEU A 99 14.63 -13.15 0.01
N SER A 100 15.80 -12.53 -0.23
CA SER A 100 16.66 -12.82 -1.37
C SER A 100 18.15 -12.71 -1.02
N TYR A 101 19.00 -13.44 -1.74
CA TYR A 101 20.46 -13.42 -1.59
C TYR A 101 20.98 -13.60 -0.15
N GLY A 102 20.19 -14.22 0.73
CA GLY A 102 20.49 -14.32 2.16
C GLY A 102 20.61 -12.97 2.88
N GLY A 103 19.92 -11.93 2.39
CA GLY A 103 19.94 -10.58 2.94
C GLY A 103 21.22 -9.79 2.67
N LYS A 104 22.11 -10.26 1.79
CA LYS A 104 23.43 -9.62 1.56
C LYS A 104 23.38 -8.27 0.85
N LYS A 105 22.24 -7.89 0.27
CA LYS A 105 22.04 -6.64 -0.47
C LYS A 105 21.09 -5.67 0.23
N VAL A 106 20.74 -5.93 1.49
CA VAL A 106 19.87 -5.02 2.25
C VAL A 106 20.68 -3.83 2.76
N SER A 107 20.07 -2.65 2.75
CA SER A 107 20.53 -1.47 3.48
C SER A 107 19.42 -1.01 4.44
N ASN A 108 19.54 0.18 5.03
CA ASN A 108 18.42 0.80 5.75
C ASN A 108 17.31 1.33 4.81
N TRP A 109 17.59 1.39 3.51
CA TRP A 109 16.78 2.09 2.53
C TRP A 109 16.12 1.13 1.52
N PRO A 110 14.93 1.46 0.99
CA PRO A 110 14.20 0.60 0.07
C PRO A 110 14.89 0.27 -1.25
N ASP A 111 15.86 1.08 -1.69
CA ASP A 111 16.64 0.87 -2.93
C ASP A 111 17.90 0.02 -2.74
N GLY A 112 18.23 -0.39 -1.51
CA GLY A 112 19.44 -1.14 -1.21
C GLY A 112 20.72 -0.30 -1.19
N GLU A 113 20.62 1.02 -1.35
CA GLU A 113 21.74 1.96 -1.27
C GLU A 113 21.80 2.60 0.13
N GLU A 114 22.88 3.34 0.40
CA GLU A 114 23.03 4.11 1.64
C GLU A 114 22.76 5.60 1.39
N HIS A 115 21.86 6.18 2.19
CA HIS A 115 21.53 7.61 2.19
C HIS A 115 21.68 8.20 3.59
N PRO A 116 21.95 9.52 3.72
CA PRO A 116 22.01 10.20 5.01
C PRO A 116 20.64 10.18 5.70
N ASP A 117 20.59 10.22 7.03
CA ASP A 117 19.31 10.23 7.75
C ASP A 117 18.45 11.46 7.43
N GLU A 118 19.10 12.60 7.16
CA GLU A 118 18.45 13.85 6.71
C GLU A 118 18.23 13.88 5.19
N TRP A 119 17.94 12.73 4.56
CA TRP A 119 17.74 12.67 3.10
C TRP A 119 16.57 13.57 2.69
N ASN A 120 16.90 14.63 1.93
CA ASN A 120 15.95 15.67 1.58
C ASN A 120 16.23 16.23 0.17
N SER A 121 15.20 16.34 -0.66
CA SER A 121 15.27 16.98 -1.99
C SER A 121 14.44 18.27 -2.08
N TRP A 122 13.91 18.77 -0.96
CA TRP A 122 13.15 20.01 -0.93
C TRP A 122 14.07 21.24 -0.88
N GLU A 123 13.97 22.08 -1.91
CA GLU A 123 14.70 23.35 -2.04
C GLU A 123 13.77 24.58 -1.99
N GLY A 124 12.45 24.36 -1.88
CA GLY A 124 11.43 25.40 -1.88
C GLY A 124 10.24 25.11 -2.81
N PRO A 125 9.26 26.02 -2.91
CA PRO A 125 8.12 25.85 -3.82
C PRO A 125 8.55 25.58 -5.25
N GLY A 126 8.04 24.50 -5.85
CA GLY A 126 8.41 24.06 -7.20
C GLY A 126 9.57 23.08 -7.26
N SER A 127 10.10 22.64 -6.10
CA SER A 127 11.07 21.54 -6.05
C SER A 127 10.55 20.32 -6.80
N GLU A 128 11.42 19.64 -7.54
CA GLU A 128 11.09 18.34 -8.07
C GLU A 128 11.03 17.33 -6.93
N CYS A 129 9.94 16.58 -6.86
CA CYS A 129 9.77 15.53 -5.89
C CYS A 129 10.55 14.28 -6.32
N LYS A 130 11.87 14.36 -6.20
CA LYS A 130 12.82 13.38 -6.75
C LYS A 130 13.98 13.17 -5.79
N LEU A 131 13.73 12.38 -4.74
CA LEU A 131 14.79 11.73 -3.97
C LEU A 131 15.40 10.59 -4.79
N GLY A 132 16.66 10.74 -5.22
CA GLY A 132 17.36 9.72 -6.01
C GLY A 132 16.59 9.33 -7.27
N SER A 133 16.10 8.08 -7.32
CA SER A 133 15.27 7.56 -8.42
C SER A 133 13.84 8.13 -8.47
N GLY A 134 13.39 8.81 -7.41
CA GLY A 134 12.01 9.28 -7.24
C GLY A 134 11.05 8.21 -6.70
N ALA A 135 11.56 7.02 -6.34
CA ALA A 135 10.72 5.87 -6.02
C ALA A 135 10.02 5.87 -4.65
N LEU A 136 10.27 6.88 -3.81
CA LEU A 136 9.53 7.09 -2.56
C LEU A 136 8.41 8.13 -2.71
N HIS A 137 8.32 8.79 -3.87
CA HIS A 137 7.37 9.86 -4.14
C HIS A 137 7.25 10.89 -3.01
N THR A 138 8.38 11.35 -2.51
CA THR A 138 8.43 12.36 -1.45
C THR A 138 9.72 13.17 -1.53
N TYR A 139 9.75 14.31 -0.84
CA TYR A 139 10.96 15.11 -0.66
C TYR A 139 11.76 14.69 0.57
N ASN A 140 11.09 14.19 1.60
CA ASN A 140 11.67 13.77 2.89
C ASN A 140 10.64 12.96 3.68
N GLU A 141 11.03 12.36 4.82
CA GLU A 141 10.16 11.50 5.64
C GLU A 141 8.81 12.15 5.98
N SER A 142 8.85 13.41 6.43
CA SER A 142 7.65 14.10 6.91
C SER A 142 6.60 14.29 5.80
N ASN A 143 7.03 14.24 4.53
CA ASN A 143 6.16 14.37 3.37
C ASN A 143 5.72 13.02 2.79
N ALA A 144 6.24 11.87 3.26
CA ALA A 144 5.80 10.57 2.77
C ALA A 144 4.31 10.33 3.12
N ALA A 145 3.54 9.87 2.13
CA ALA A 145 2.08 9.92 2.12
C ALA A 145 1.37 9.08 3.20
N GLY A 146 2.04 8.03 3.66
CA GLY A 146 1.50 6.99 4.52
C GLY A 146 1.04 5.77 3.74
N THR A 147 1.21 4.60 4.34
CA THR A 147 0.81 3.29 3.79
C THR A 147 -0.16 2.61 4.73
N ALA A 148 -0.86 1.59 4.22
CA ALA A 148 -1.87 0.88 4.99
C ALA A 148 -1.84 -0.62 4.76
N TRP A 149 -2.46 -1.34 5.71
CA TRP A 149 -2.78 -2.75 5.58
C TRP A 149 -4.27 -2.97 5.71
N ALA A 150 -4.80 -3.82 4.82
CA ALA A 150 -6.18 -4.27 4.87
C ALA A 150 -6.28 -5.79 5.01
N ILE A 151 -7.40 -6.26 5.55
CA ILE A 151 -7.68 -7.68 5.80
C ILE A 151 -9.08 -8.05 5.33
N SER A 152 -9.19 -9.22 4.73
CA SER A 152 -10.44 -9.90 4.39
C SER A 152 -10.41 -11.31 4.96
N TYR A 153 -11.48 -11.69 5.67
CA TYR A 153 -11.66 -13.03 6.26
C TYR A 153 -12.07 -14.08 5.22
N GLN A 154 -11.51 -13.98 4.02
CA GLN A 154 -11.66 -14.93 2.93
C GLN A 154 -10.31 -15.61 2.66
N SER A 155 -10.28 -16.93 2.76
CA SER A 155 -9.11 -17.73 2.41
C SER A 155 -8.90 -17.76 0.90
N ASP A 156 -9.97 -17.72 0.11
CA ASP A 156 -9.89 -17.64 -1.36
C ASP A 156 -9.85 -16.18 -1.80
N ILE A 157 -8.74 -15.77 -2.42
CA ILE A 157 -8.53 -14.40 -2.90
C ILE A 157 -9.62 -13.96 -3.90
N LYS A 158 -10.21 -14.90 -4.65
CA LYS A 158 -11.28 -14.62 -5.62
C LYS A 158 -12.60 -14.18 -4.96
N LYS A 159 -12.78 -14.45 -3.67
CA LYS A 159 -13.95 -14.03 -2.88
C LYS A 159 -13.73 -12.70 -2.17
N VAL A 160 -12.54 -12.11 -2.29
CA VAL A 160 -12.23 -10.82 -1.69
C VAL A 160 -12.81 -9.70 -2.55
N THR A 161 -13.53 -8.80 -1.92
CA THR A 161 -14.17 -7.62 -2.54
C THR A 161 -13.74 -6.36 -1.80
N MET A 162 -14.01 -5.20 -2.39
CA MET A 162 -13.75 -3.90 -1.73
C MET A 162 -14.44 -3.82 -0.36
N GLU A 163 -15.65 -4.35 -0.25
CA GLU A 163 -16.47 -4.26 0.96
C GLU A 163 -16.04 -5.23 2.07
N ASN A 164 -15.30 -6.29 1.74
CA ASN A 164 -14.79 -7.23 2.75
C ASN A 164 -13.28 -7.09 3.00
N LEU A 165 -12.59 -6.22 2.27
CA LEU A 165 -11.19 -5.87 2.47
C LEU A 165 -11.09 -4.56 3.28
N VAL A 166 -10.94 -4.70 4.60
CA VAL A 166 -11.04 -3.60 5.56
C VAL A 166 -9.64 -3.13 5.97
N VAL A 167 -9.36 -1.84 5.82
CA VAL A 167 -8.10 -1.23 6.31
C VAL A 167 -8.07 -1.32 7.84
N PHE A 168 -7.08 -2.04 8.39
CA PHE A 168 -6.95 -2.30 9.82
C PHE A 168 -5.72 -1.64 10.45
N SER A 169 -4.75 -1.19 9.65
CA SER A 169 -3.55 -0.51 10.14
C SER A 169 -3.09 0.53 9.14
N VAL A 170 -2.63 1.66 9.65
CA VAL A 170 -2.03 2.75 8.88
C VAL A 170 -0.70 3.10 9.54
N LEU A 171 0.28 3.44 8.72
CA LEU A 171 1.56 3.97 9.16
C LEU A 171 1.85 5.22 8.36
N LYS A 172 1.88 6.38 9.03
CA LYS A 172 2.26 7.65 8.40
C LYS A 172 3.72 7.65 7.98
N HIS A 173 4.08 8.65 7.17
CA HIS A 173 5.47 8.91 6.79
C HIS A 173 6.15 7.68 6.16
N THR A 174 5.35 6.91 5.41
CA THR A 174 5.82 5.75 4.65
C THR A 174 5.33 5.79 3.19
N PRO A 175 6.02 5.13 2.26
CA PRO A 175 7.31 4.44 2.42
C PRO A 175 8.46 5.41 2.73
N TRP A 176 9.44 4.97 3.54
CA TRP A 176 10.63 5.77 3.85
C TRP A 176 11.86 4.89 4.06
N LYS A 177 11.97 4.23 5.23
CA LYS A 177 12.99 3.20 5.49
C LYS A 177 12.49 1.83 5.01
N ARG A 178 13.43 0.90 4.82
CA ARG A 178 13.12 -0.49 4.45
C ARG A 178 12.27 -1.17 5.51
N LEU A 179 12.61 -1.05 6.79
CA LEU A 179 11.81 -1.67 7.84
C LEU A 179 10.63 -0.78 8.23
N ALA A 180 9.41 -1.30 8.10
CA ALA A 180 8.19 -0.63 8.50
C ALA A 180 7.39 -1.50 9.46
N THR A 181 7.01 -0.94 10.61
CA THR A 181 6.32 -1.66 11.69
C THR A 181 4.92 -1.12 11.89
N TYR A 182 3.93 -2.01 11.81
CA TYR A 182 2.51 -1.68 11.83
C TYR A 182 1.85 -2.27 13.07
N GLY A 183 0.96 -1.49 13.71
CA GLY A 183 0.14 -1.97 14.83
C GLY A 183 -1.08 -2.74 14.35
N VAL A 184 -1.48 -3.76 15.10
CA VAL A 184 -2.63 -4.63 14.80
C VAL A 184 -3.71 -4.39 15.86
N PRO A 185 -4.96 -4.08 15.49
CA PRO A 185 -6.06 -3.99 16.47
C PRO A 185 -6.44 -5.39 16.99
N ASN A 186 -7.46 -5.48 17.83
CA ASN A 186 -7.93 -6.75 18.41
C ASN A 186 -8.69 -7.63 17.37
N LEU A 187 -8.02 -8.00 16.28
CA LEU A 187 -8.57 -8.77 15.18
C LEU A 187 -9.01 -10.18 15.65
N PRO A 188 -10.18 -10.68 15.20
CA PRO A 188 -10.57 -12.07 15.44
C PRO A 188 -9.73 -13.07 14.64
N LYS A 189 -9.92 -14.36 14.92
CA LYS A 189 -9.20 -15.45 14.25
C LYS A 189 -9.61 -15.56 12.79
N CYS A 190 -8.63 -15.78 11.91
CA CYS A 190 -8.88 -16.13 10.51
C CYS A 190 -9.56 -17.50 10.37
N PRO A 191 -10.32 -17.73 9.29
CA PRO A 191 -10.83 -19.06 8.95
C PRO A 191 -9.70 -20.04 8.62
N GLU A 192 -10.07 -21.31 8.43
CA GLU A 192 -9.14 -22.32 7.90
C GLU A 192 -8.57 -21.87 6.54
N GLY A 193 -7.27 -22.09 6.34
CA GLY A 193 -6.55 -21.60 5.15
C GLY A 193 -6.13 -20.12 5.23
N GLY A 194 -6.39 -19.46 6.37
CA GLY A 194 -5.98 -18.08 6.67
C GLY A 194 -6.88 -17.03 6.03
N CYS A 195 -6.52 -15.76 6.24
CA CYS A 195 -7.14 -14.60 5.63
C CYS A 195 -6.36 -14.16 4.38
N THR A 196 -6.96 -13.24 3.62
CA THR A 196 -6.25 -12.46 2.61
C THR A 196 -6.03 -11.05 3.13
N CYS A 197 -4.79 -10.56 3.05
CA CYS A 197 -4.42 -9.19 3.39
C CYS A 197 -3.90 -8.45 2.16
N ALA A 198 -3.84 -7.13 2.25
CA ALA A 198 -3.21 -6.28 1.24
C ALA A 198 -2.39 -5.16 1.87
N TRP A 199 -1.18 -4.95 1.37
CA TRP A 199 -0.45 -3.70 1.58
C TRP A 199 -0.90 -2.68 0.54
N LEU A 200 -1.01 -1.41 0.94
CA LEU A 200 -1.66 -0.37 0.16
C LEU A 200 -0.91 0.95 0.26
N TRP A 201 -0.81 1.67 -0.86
CA TRP A 201 -0.20 3.00 -0.90
C TRP A 201 -0.81 3.87 -2.00
N VAL A 202 -1.00 5.16 -1.71
CA VAL A 202 -1.28 6.21 -2.70
C VAL A 202 -0.24 7.32 -2.47
N PRO A 203 0.64 7.60 -3.43
CA PRO A 203 1.65 8.65 -3.30
C PRO A 203 1.06 10.06 -3.21
N GLU A 204 1.75 10.99 -2.54
CA GLU A 204 1.26 12.37 -2.35
C GLU A 204 1.74 13.27 -3.48
N ASN A 205 0.89 13.55 -4.47
CA ASN A 205 1.05 14.54 -5.55
C ASN A 205 2.51 14.75 -6.04
N CYS A 206 3.20 13.65 -6.26
CA CYS A 206 4.62 13.60 -6.57
C CYS A 206 4.80 12.62 -7.73
N GLY A 207 5.18 13.11 -8.91
CA GLY A 207 5.18 12.29 -10.12
C GLY A 207 3.77 12.02 -10.67
N GLN A 208 3.65 10.97 -11.47
CA GLN A 208 2.35 10.56 -12.03
C GLN A 208 1.46 10.02 -10.91
N SER A 209 0.23 10.52 -10.81
CA SER A 209 -0.72 9.97 -9.83
C SER A 209 -1.01 8.50 -10.11
N ASN A 210 -0.98 7.66 -9.08
CA ASN A 210 -1.13 6.21 -9.18
C ASN A 210 -1.52 5.63 -7.81
N MET A 211 -1.64 4.30 -7.71
CA MET A 211 -1.76 3.58 -6.44
C MET A 211 -0.95 2.29 -6.47
N TYR A 212 -0.72 1.70 -5.29
CA TYR A 212 -0.09 0.40 -5.14
C TYR A 212 -0.93 -0.48 -4.23
N MET A 213 -0.93 -1.76 -4.57
CA MET A 213 -1.65 -2.81 -3.85
C MET A 213 -0.82 -4.07 -3.93
N GLN A 214 -0.63 -4.78 -2.83
CA GLN A 214 0.08 -6.07 -2.83
C GLN A 214 -0.69 -7.12 -2.01
N PRO A 215 -1.14 -8.24 -2.61
CA PRO A 215 -1.80 -9.32 -1.88
C PRO A 215 -0.87 -10.16 -1.00
N PHE A 216 -1.42 -10.61 0.13
CA PHE A 216 -0.80 -11.55 1.06
C PHE A 216 -1.79 -12.59 1.56
N LYS A 217 -1.32 -13.82 1.79
CA LYS A 217 -1.89 -14.72 2.79
C LYS A 217 -1.46 -14.24 4.17
N CYS A 218 -2.41 -14.08 5.09
CA CYS A 218 -2.14 -13.64 6.45
C CYS A 218 -2.91 -14.49 7.46
N ASN A 219 -2.45 -14.50 8.71
CA ASN A 219 -3.12 -15.18 9.81
C ASN A 219 -2.99 -14.37 11.10
N VAL A 220 -4.09 -14.32 11.87
CA VAL A 220 -4.12 -13.61 13.15
C VAL A 220 -3.70 -14.56 14.28
N THR A 221 -2.80 -14.08 15.13
CA THR A 221 -2.28 -14.79 16.31
C THR A 221 -2.60 -14.00 17.57
N ASN A 222 -2.42 -14.59 18.76
CA ASN A 222 -2.75 -13.97 20.05
C ASN A 222 -4.22 -13.49 20.13
N VAL A 223 -5.13 -14.21 19.48
CA VAL A 223 -6.53 -13.81 19.36
C VAL A 223 -7.23 -13.88 20.71
N SER A 224 -7.81 -12.76 21.12
CA SER A 224 -8.73 -12.66 22.28
C SER A 224 -10.15 -12.24 21.91
N SER A 225 -10.36 -11.63 20.74
CA SER A 225 -11.67 -11.19 20.26
C SER A 225 -12.35 -12.23 19.40
N THR A 226 -13.67 -12.30 19.51
CA THR A 226 -14.55 -13.01 18.55
C THR A 226 -15.45 -12.05 17.77
N VAL A 227 -15.32 -10.73 17.99
CA VAL A 227 -16.15 -9.73 17.33
C VAL A 227 -15.71 -9.60 15.87
N PRO A 228 -16.61 -9.82 14.90
CA PRO A 228 -16.27 -9.70 13.48
C PRO A 228 -15.83 -8.27 13.11
N VAL A 229 -15.00 -8.19 12.08
CA VAL A 229 -14.71 -6.91 11.42
C VAL A 229 -15.93 -6.54 10.56
N ALA A 230 -16.41 -5.30 10.71
CA ALA A 230 -17.56 -4.82 9.97
C ALA A 230 -17.27 -4.66 8.47
N LYS A 231 -18.34 -4.65 7.67
CA LYS A 231 -18.26 -4.37 6.24
C LYS A 231 -17.64 -2.99 5.98
N ALA A 232 -16.65 -2.92 5.10
CA ALA A 232 -15.96 -1.70 4.75
C ALA A 232 -16.81 -0.77 3.87
N GLN A 233 -16.78 0.52 4.22
CA GLN A 233 -17.42 1.60 3.46
C GLN A 233 -16.38 2.40 2.66
N PRO A 234 -16.73 2.93 1.47
CA PRO A 234 -15.84 3.80 0.72
C PRO A 234 -15.36 4.97 1.60
N PRO A 235 -14.06 5.27 1.65
CA PRO A 235 -13.54 6.42 2.36
C PRO A 235 -14.00 7.73 1.68
N LYS A 236 -13.81 8.87 2.35
CA LYS A 236 -14.08 10.20 1.81
C LYS A 236 -12.91 11.12 2.05
N PHE A 237 -12.64 12.00 1.10
CA PHE A 237 -11.72 13.11 1.32
C PHE A 237 -12.40 14.12 2.25
N CYS A 238 -11.85 14.28 3.44
CA CYS A 238 -12.40 15.07 4.54
C CYS A 238 -11.32 15.93 5.20
N ALA A 239 -10.34 16.40 4.42
CA ALA A 239 -9.24 17.23 4.92
C ALA A 239 -9.76 18.51 5.59
N ASP A 240 -10.69 19.19 4.93
CA ASP A 240 -11.21 20.51 5.36
C ASP A 240 -12.30 20.42 6.44
N ASP A 241 -12.92 19.25 6.62
CA ASP A 241 -13.99 19.04 7.59
C ASP A 241 -13.99 17.60 8.10
N LYS A 242 -13.41 17.39 9.29
CA LYS A 242 -13.30 16.07 9.92
C LYS A 242 -14.65 15.45 10.29
N SER A 243 -15.72 16.25 10.43
CA SER A 243 -17.05 15.72 10.73
C SER A 243 -17.63 14.91 9.56
N LYS A 244 -17.12 15.13 8.33
CA LYS A 244 -17.50 14.41 7.12
C LYS A 244 -16.72 13.11 6.89
N CYS A 245 -15.70 12.83 7.70
CA CYS A 245 -14.93 11.60 7.58
C CYS A 245 -15.80 10.37 7.86
N VAL A 246 -15.56 9.30 7.10
CA VAL A 246 -16.21 8.01 7.34
C VAL A 246 -15.62 7.36 8.59
N LYS A 247 -16.50 7.04 9.55
CA LYS A 247 -16.15 6.33 10.78
C LYS A 247 -16.25 4.82 10.58
N GLY A 248 -15.49 4.07 11.38
CA GLY A 248 -15.46 2.61 11.35
C GLY A 248 -14.68 2.04 10.18
N ALA A 249 -15.08 0.82 9.78
CA ALA A 249 -14.45 0.04 8.73
C ALA A 249 -14.47 0.78 7.38
N LYS A 250 -13.27 1.04 6.84
CA LYS A 250 -13.06 1.72 5.55
C LYS A 250 -12.40 0.80 4.54
N GLN A 251 -12.78 0.96 3.27
CA GLN A 251 -12.17 0.26 2.15
C GLN A 251 -10.74 0.79 1.90
N MET A 252 -9.96 0.07 1.09
CA MET A 252 -8.77 0.66 0.46
C MET A 252 -9.15 1.87 -0.41
N ILE A 253 -8.17 2.71 -0.74
CA ILE A 253 -8.34 3.78 -1.73
C ILE A 253 -8.09 3.21 -3.13
N ALA A 254 -9.11 3.25 -3.99
CA ALA A 254 -8.98 3.02 -5.43
C ALA A 254 -9.05 4.37 -6.16
N TYR A 255 -7.95 4.77 -6.78
CA TYR A 255 -7.74 6.12 -7.30
C TYR A 255 -6.95 6.12 -8.62
N TYR A 256 -7.29 7.03 -9.54
CA TYR A 256 -6.73 7.16 -10.89
C TYR A 256 -6.74 5.87 -11.73
N GLN A 257 -7.81 5.08 -11.62
CA GLN A 257 -8.04 3.90 -12.47
C GLN A 257 -9.03 4.20 -13.59
N ALA A 258 -9.04 3.39 -14.65
CA ALA A 258 -10.02 3.52 -15.72
C ALA A 258 -11.43 3.16 -15.22
N THR A 259 -11.54 2.13 -14.37
CA THR A 259 -12.79 1.74 -13.70
C THR A 259 -12.54 1.31 -12.26
N GLY A 260 -13.58 1.30 -11.42
CA GLY A 260 -13.52 0.78 -10.06
C GLY A 260 -12.97 1.72 -8.99
N ASN A 261 -12.75 3.01 -9.30
CA ASN A 261 -12.40 4.01 -8.28
C ASN A 261 -13.49 4.12 -7.21
N ASN A 262 -13.11 4.44 -5.97
CA ASN A 262 -14.04 4.67 -4.85
C ASN A 262 -13.83 6.02 -4.15
N MET A 263 -12.87 6.81 -4.61
CA MET A 263 -12.61 8.16 -4.14
C MET A 263 -12.90 9.16 -5.26
N PHE A 264 -13.92 9.98 -5.03
CA PHE A 264 -14.37 11.05 -5.92
C PHE A 264 -14.27 12.40 -5.19
N ASP A 265 -14.36 13.50 -5.93
CA ASP A 265 -14.44 14.86 -5.36
C ASP A 265 -13.22 15.32 -4.54
N ILE A 266 -12.03 14.89 -4.93
CA ILE A 266 -10.77 15.37 -4.32
C ILE A 266 -10.40 16.71 -4.96
N PRO A 267 -10.26 17.80 -4.17
CA PRO A 267 -9.92 19.11 -4.70
C PRO A 267 -8.50 19.09 -5.28
N ARG A 268 -8.29 19.59 -6.49
CA ARG A 268 -6.93 19.73 -7.05
C ARG A 268 -6.18 20.88 -6.34
N PRO A 269 -4.88 20.74 -6.07
CA PRO A 269 -3.98 19.64 -6.45
C PRO A 269 -3.85 18.53 -5.40
N ALA A 270 -4.80 18.37 -4.47
CA ALA A 270 -4.71 17.37 -3.41
C ALA A 270 -4.80 15.94 -3.96
N THR A 271 -4.27 15.01 -3.18
CA THR A 271 -4.30 13.57 -3.42
C THR A 271 -4.85 12.89 -2.16
N PRO A 272 -5.68 11.84 -2.26
CA PRO A 272 -6.11 11.08 -1.09
C PRO A 272 -4.94 10.28 -0.55
N GLY A 273 -4.99 9.90 0.72
CA GLY A 273 -3.93 9.12 1.33
C GLY A 273 -4.41 8.40 2.58
N TYR A 274 -3.62 7.43 3.02
CA TYR A 274 -3.86 6.70 4.25
C TYR A 274 -3.39 7.55 5.44
N ASN A 275 -4.14 8.62 5.72
CA ASN A 275 -3.88 9.60 6.77
C ASN A 275 -5.17 10.37 7.12
N GLU A 276 -5.05 11.42 7.95
CA GLU A 276 -6.19 12.18 8.45
C GLU A 276 -7.01 12.85 7.35
N LYS A 277 -6.44 13.12 6.17
CA LYS A 277 -7.18 13.73 5.06
C LYS A 277 -8.35 12.86 4.62
N CYS A 278 -8.30 11.56 4.90
CA CYS A 278 -9.36 10.61 4.58
C CYS A 278 -9.90 9.88 5.82
N GLY A 279 -9.64 10.41 7.02
CA GLY A 279 -10.22 9.91 8.27
C GLY A 279 -9.55 8.66 8.85
N TRP A 280 -8.31 8.37 8.47
CA TRP A 280 -7.48 7.39 9.17
C TRP A 280 -6.61 8.07 10.22
N THR A 281 -6.48 7.42 11.37
CA THR A 281 -5.46 7.74 12.37
C THR A 281 -4.21 6.91 12.10
N ASP A 282 -3.05 7.41 12.54
CA ASP A 282 -1.84 6.59 12.57
C ASP A 282 -2.01 5.38 13.51
N GLY A 283 -1.44 4.24 13.13
CA GLY A 283 -1.48 2.99 13.89
C GLY A 283 -2.69 2.09 13.62
N PRO A 284 -3.07 1.23 14.58
CA PRO A 284 -4.17 0.28 14.42
C PRO A 284 -5.53 0.97 14.38
N GLN A 285 -6.41 0.51 13.50
CA GLN A 285 -7.78 1.03 13.35
C GLN A 285 -8.72 0.24 14.28
N CYS A 286 -9.01 0.80 15.45
CA CYS A 286 -9.74 0.09 16.51
C CYS A 286 -11.28 0.19 16.42
N ASP A 287 -11.81 1.02 15.52
CA ASP A 287 -13.26 1.26 15.35
C ASP A 287 -13.89 0.42 14.23
N ILE A 288 -13.15 -0.54 13.66
CA ILE A 288 -13.55 -1.31 12.47
C ILE A 288 -14.47 -2.51 12.75
N PHE A 289 -14.80 -2.78 14.01
CA PHE A 289 -15.53 -3.97 14.42
C PHE A 289 -17.05 -3.76 14.39
N GLU A 290 -17.80 -4.85 14.20
CA GLU A 290 -19.25 -4.81 14.37
C GLU A 290 -19.59 -4.38 15.80
N GLN A 291 -20.58 -3.50 15.95
CA GLN A 291 -21.06 -3.15 17.28
C GLN A 291 -21.66 -4.40 17.91
N SER A 292 -21.10 -4.83 19.05
CA SER A 292 -21.68 -5.90 19.85
C SER A 292 -23.11 -5.48 20.19
N GLY A 293 -24.10 -6.19 19.65
CA GLY A 293 -25.49 -5.73 19.58
C GLY A 293 -25.98 -5.10 20.88
N ALA A 294 -26.15 -3.78 20.87
CA ALA A 294 -27.31 -3.23 21.55
C ALA A 294 -28.50 -3.78 20.77
N THR A 295 -29.19 -4.76 21.35
CA THR A 295 -30.53 -5.13 20.92
C THR A 295 -31.29 -3.86 20.61
N ALA A 296 -31.76 -3.73 19.36
CA ALA A 296 -32.79 -2.77 19.04
C ALA A 296 -33.99 -3.08 19.95
N SER A 297 -34.15 -2.27 20.99
CA SER A 297 -35.38 -2.17 21.77
C SER A 297 -36.38 -1.30 21.03
#